data_AF-A0AAF1BFB6-F1
#
_entry.id   AF-A0AAF1BFB6-F1
#
_cell.length_a   1.000
_cell.length_b   1.000
_cell.length_c   1.000
_cell.angle_alpha   90.00
_cell.angle_beta   90.00
_cell.angle_gamma   90.00
#
_symmetry.space_group_name_H-M   'P 1'
#
loop_
_entity.id
_entity.type
_entity.pdbx_description
1 polymer ?
#
loop_
_entity_poly.entity_id
_entity_poly.type
_entity_poly.pdbx_seq_one_letter_code
_entity_poly.pdbx_strand_id
1 'polypeptide(L)'
;MGMRKARESLTPQEAREVAILDDIAIELVRKLKAPEGKQTRILKDLPFPVIDIDTGDAKDNSETFRATLEKLFYNRLAQSDWFVHEEIQSWLLDTWTATMFSKFLDIKLDPVLGVPAAFTTTKLPNKAKLEGLEGLSLKLPSDDYVDDYGIDYSFITWEKTPVLSIGPFRLVRISCNSSSNINWATARAGSSYYVHLMPDGADVQVLRPGRIVKEGEQLRVWFGPSYDDEW
;
A
#
# COMPACT_ATOMS: atom_id res chain seq x y z
N MET A 1 3.89 26.22 -24.70
CA MET A 1 3.39 26.20 -23.31
C MET A 1 2.09 25.41 -23.34
N GLY A 2 2.17 24.08 -23.13
CA GLY A 2 1.01 23.21 -23.29
C GLY A 2 0.08 23.35 -22.09
N MET A 3 -1.21 23.62 -22.33
CA MET A 3 -2.24 23.52 -21.31
C MET A 3 -2.21 22.10 -20.75
N ARG A 4 -1.91 21.95 -19.45
CA ARG A 4 -2.16 20.70 -18.72
C ARG A 4 -3.67 20.45 -18.86
N LYS A 5 -4.07 19.36 -19.52
CA LYS A 5 -5.43 18.81 -19.39
C LYS A 5 -5.73 18.78 -17.89
N ALA A 6 -6.85 19.36 -17.46
CA ALA A 6 -7.32 19.20 -16.09
C ALA A 6 -7.40 17.70 -15.82
N ARG A 7 -6.69 17.22 -14.79
CA ARG A 7 -6.79 15.82 -14.39
C ARG A 7 -8.15 15.66 -13.73
N GLU A 8 -8.80 14.54 -13.99
CA GLU A 8 -10.02 14.20 -13.25
C GLU A 8 -9.66 14.10 -11.76
N SER A 9 -10.53 14.62 -10.91
CA SER A 9 -10.32 14.64 -9.46
C SER A 9 -10.86 13.35 -8.84
N LEU A 10 -10.08 12.77 -7.95
CA LEU A 10 -10.47 11.58 -7.20
C LEU A 10 -11.72 11.87 -6.35
N THR A 11 -12.74 11.02 -6.47
CA THR A 11 -13.95 11.13 -5.64
C THR A 11 -13.77 10.38 -4.32
N PRO A 12 -14.52 10.73 -3.26
CA PRO A 12 -14.49 9.96 -2.00
C PRO A 12 -14.91 8.50 -2.19
N GLN A 13 -15.90 8.24 -3.05
CA GLN A 13 -16.37 6.89 -3.35
C GLN A 13 -15.28 6.08 -4.06
N GLU A 14 -14.58 6.70 -5.01
CA GLU A 14 -13.41 6.08 -5.61
C GLU A 14 -12.33 5.76 -4.56
N ALA A 15 -12.02 6.68 -3.65
CA ALA A 15 -11.04 6.44 -2.58
C ALA A 15 -11.38 5.19 -1.76
N ARG A 16 -12.67 5.01 -1.45
CA ARG A 16 -13.17 3.81 -0.77
C ARG A 16 -13.00 2.56 -1.62
N GLU A 17 -13.33 2.59 -2.90
CA GLU A 17 -13.15 1.43 -3.78
C GLU A 17 -11.68 1.03 -3.90
N VAL A 18 -10.78 2.01 -4.04
CA VAL A 18 -9.33 1.77 -4.08
C VAL A 18 -8.85 1.15 -2.76
N ALA A 19 -9.35 1.59 -1.60
CA ALA A 19 -9.06 0.96 -0.32
C ALA A 19 -9.50 -0.52 -0.26
N ILE A 20 -10.65 -0.87 -0.86
CA ILE A 20 -11.10 -2.26 -0.95
C ILE A 20 -10.17 -3.08 -1.84
N LEU A 21 -9.76 -2.53 -3.00
CA LEU A 21 -8.79 -3.20 -3.87
C LEU A 21 -7.46 -3.43 -3.15
N ASP A 22 -7.00 -2.47 -2.35
CA ASP A 22 -5.77 -2.63 -1.55
C ASP A 22 -5.92 -3.68 -0.44
N ASP A 23 -7.08 -3.76 0.23
CA ASP A 23 -7.40 -4.83 1.19
C ASP A 23 -7.44 -6.22 0.54
N ILE A 24 -7.93 -6.32 -0.70
CA ILE A 24 -7.86 -7.56 -1.49
C ILE A 24 -6.40 -7.95 -1.77
N ALA A 25 -5.56 -6.98 -2.15
CA ALA A 25 -4.18 -7.23 -2.50
C ALA A 25 -3.35 -7.74 -1.31
N ILE A 26 -3.45 -7.06 -0.16
CA ILE A 26 -2.72 -7.48 1.05
C ILE A 26 -3.22 -8.84 1.56
N GLU A 27 -4.50 -9.17 1.40
CA GLU A 27 -5.01 -10.50 1.73
C GLU A 27 -4.39 -11.57 0.84
N LEU A 28 -4.34 -11.35 -0.48
CA LEU A 28 -3.73 -12.33 -1.39
C LEU A 28 -2.26 -12.57 -0.99
N VAL A 29 -1.53 -11.50 -0.71
CA VAL A 29 -0.14 -11.57 -0.21
C VAL A 29 -0.06 -12.34 1.11
N ARG A 30 -0.94 -12.06 2.07
CA ARG A 30 -1.03 -12.78 3.35
C ARG A 30 -1.24 -14.27 3.10
N LYS A 31 -2.24 -14.66 2.30
CA LYS A 31 -2.52 -16.07 1.98
C LYS A 31 -1.31 -16.79 1.39
N LEU A 32 -0.54 -16.12 0.53
CA LEU A 32 0.57 -16.75 -0.19
C LEU A 32 1.89 -16.78 0.59
N LYS A 33 2.20 -15.73 1.37
CA LYS A 33 3.49 -15.60 2.07
C LYS A 33 3.41 -15.77 3.58
N ALA A 34 2.26 -15.48 4.19
CA ALA A 34 2.09 -15.43 5.64
C ALA A 34 0.69 -15.94 6.07
N PRO A 35 0.30 -17.18 5.71
CA PRO A 35 -1.10 -17.66 5.80
C PRO A 35 -1.64 -17.73 7.22
N GLU A 36 -0.78 -17.95 8.21
CA GLU A 36 -1.12 -17.95 9.65
C GLU A 36 -1.26 -16.53 10.22
N GLY A 37 -1.03 -15.51 9.40
CA GLY A 37 -1.10 -14.12 9.82
C GLY A 37 -2.51 -13.62 10.04
N LYS A 38 -2.64 -12.69 10.99
CA LYS A 38 -3.84 -11.89 11.18
C LYS A 38 -4.10 -11.02 9.96
N GLN A 39 -5.37 -10.81 9.66
CA GLN A 39 -5.81 -9.91 8.62
C GLN A 39 -5.57 -8.45 9.05
N THR A 40 -5.14 -7.61 8.10
CA THR A 40 -5.01 -6.16 8.28
C THR A 40 -5.90 -5.47 7.26
N ARG A 41 -6.74 -4.54 7.71
CA ARG A 41 -7.80 -3.94 6.89
C ARG A 41 -7.81 -2.44 7.02
N ILE A 42 -8.03 -1.75 5.90
CA ILE A 42 -8.37 -0.33 5.89
C ILE A 42 -9.83 -0.17 6.27
N LEU A 43 -10.74 -0.99 5.75
CA LEU A 43 -12.18 -0.81 5.96
C LEU A 43 -12.67 -1.85 6.98
N LYS A 44 -12.92 -1.42 8.23
CA LYS A 44 -13.25 -2.31 9.35
C LYS A 44 -14.66 -2.87 9.28
N ASP A 45 -15.60 -2.09 8.78
CA ASP A 45 -17.03 -2.37 8.92
C ASP A 45 -17.64 -3.15 7.75
N LEU A 46 -16.87 -3.39 6.68
CA LEU A 46 -17.32 -4.19 5.54
C LEU A 46 -17.03 -5.68 5.75
N PRO A 47 -17.80 -6.60 5.16
CA PRO A 47 -17.40 -8.01 5.10
C PRO A 47 -16.04 -8.15 4.39
N PHE A 48 -15.24 -9.09 4.85
CA PHE A 48 -13.93 -9.33 4.27
C PHE A 48 -14.06 -9.91 2.85
N PRO A 49 -13.29 -9.45 1.85
CA PRO A 49 -13.34 -10.02 0.52
C PRO A 49 -12.93 -11.49 0.56
N VAL A 50 -13.86 -12.38 0.22
CA VAL A 50 -13.56 -13.81 0.13
C VAL A 50 -12.75 -14.04 -1.14
N ILE A 51 -11.45 -14.28 -0.97
CA ILE A 51 -10.60 -14.77 -2.06
C ILE A 51 -10.86 -16.26 -2.22
N ASP A 52 -11.87 -16.59 -3.03
CA ASP A 52 -12.22 -17.96 -3.45
C ASP A 52 -11.89 -18.14 -4.94
N ILE A 53 -10.59 -18.04 -5.24
CA ILE A 53 -10.06 -18.34 -6.56
C ILE A 53 -8.85 -19.24 -6.40
N ASP A 54 -8.68 -20.16 -7.34
CA ASP A 54 -7.46 -20.95 -7.45
C ASP A 54 -6.26 -20.01 -7.65
N THR A 55 -5.35 -20.02 -6.69
CA THR A 55 -4.14 -19.20 -6.73
C THR A 55 -3.03 -19.86 -7.54
N GLY A 56 -3.15 -21.14 -7.92
CA GLY A 56 -2.14 -21.88 -8.67
C GLY A 56 -0.72 -21.62 -8.14
N ASP A 57 0.19 -21.29 -9.06
CA ASP A 57 1.60 -20.97 -8.77
C ASP A 57 1.83 -19.48 -8.44
N ALA A 58 0.79 -18.69 -8.10
CA ALA A 58 0.89 -17.25 -7.82
C ALA A 58 1.86 -16.91 -6.67
N LYS A 59 2.24 -17.88 -5.83
CA LYS A 59 3.26 -17.67 -4.80
C LYS A 59 4.67 -17.45 -5.38
N ASP A 60 4.93 -18.10 -6.52
CA ASP A 60 6.27 -18.29 -7.08
C ASP A 60 6.39 -17.76 -8.53
N ASN A 61 5.28 -17.39 -9.17
CA ASN A 61 5.24 -16.82 -10.52
C ASN A 61 4.58 -15.42 -10.54
N SER A 62 5.34 -14.41 -10.97
CA SER A 62 4.90 -13.01 -10.99
C SER A 62 3.75 -12.73 -11.96
N GLU A 63 3.75 -13.36 -13.13
CA GLU A 63 2.68 -13.20 -14.13
C GLU A 63 1.37 -13.80 -13.62
N THR A 64 1.46 -14.99 -13.01
CA THR A 64 0.31 -15.67 -12.42
C THR A 64 -0.24 -14.90 -11.23
N PHE A 65 0.62 -14.35 -10.36
CA PHE A 65 0.20 -13.47 -9.27
C PHE A 65 -0.53 -12.23 -9.80
N ARG A 66 0.07 -11.54 -10.77
CA ARG A 66 -0.51 -10.32 -11.34
C ARG A 66 -1.89 -10.60 -11.96
N ALA A 67 -2.00 -11.66 -12.76
CA ALA A 67 -3.26 -12.07 -13.38
C ALA A 67 -4.33 -12.47 -12.35
N THR A 68 -3.91 -13.15 -11.27
CA THR A 68 -4.79 -13.52 -10.15
C THR A 68 -5.33 -12.28 -9.45
N LEU A 69 -4.46 -11.31 -9.15
CA LEU A 69 -4.84 -10.05 -8.51
C LEU A 69 -5.76 -9.20 -9.42
N GLU A 70 -5.44 -9.14 -10.70
CA GLU A 70 -6.26 -8.46 -11.71
C GLU A 70 -7.67 -9.06 -11.80
N LYS A 71 -7.78 -10.39 -11.80
CA LYS A 71 -9.08 -11.09 -11.76
C LYS A 71 -9.88 -10.75 -10.50
N LEU A 72 -9.22 -10.67 -9.34
CA LEU A 72 -9.89 -10.26 -8.09
C LEU A 72 -10.41 -8.83 -8.17
N PHE A 73 -9.59 -7.91 -8.69
CA PHE A 73 -9.99 -6.51 -8.86
C PHE A 73 -11.17 -6.40 -9.82
N TYR A 74 -11.09 -7.06 -10.97
CA TYR A 74 -12.18 -7.09 -11.95
C TYR A 74 -13.48 -7.63 -11.33
N ASN A 75 -13.42 -8.77 -10.62
CA ASN A 75 -14.59 -9.35 -9.96
C ASN A 75 -15.20 -8.38 -8.93
N ARG A 76 -14.37 -7.66 -8.16
CA ARG A 76 -14.84 -6.67 -7.19
C ARG A 76 -15.49 -5.47 -7.87
N LEU A 77 -14.86 -4.93 -8.92
CA LEU A 77 -15.37 -3.77 -9.65
C LEU A 77 -16.63 -4.10 -10.45
N ALA A 78 -16.79 -5.32 -10.96
CA ALA A 78 -18.02 -5.77 -11.62
C ALA A 78 -19.23 -5.85 -10.66
N GLN A 79 -19.00 -5.87 -9.35
CA GLN A 79 -20.02 -5.80 -8.31
C GLN A 79 -20.22 -4.37 -7.77
N SER A 80 -19.49 -3.40 -8.32
CA SER A 80 -19.52 -2.00 -7.91
C SER A 80 -20.15 -1.15 -9.00
N ASP A 81 -20.97 -0.18 -8.61
CA ASP A 81 -21.41 0.88 -9.52
C ASP A 81 -20.38 2.02 -9.62
N TRP A 82 -19.27 1.90 -8.91
CA TRP A 82 -18.27 2.95 -8.75
C TRP A 82 -17.05 2.73 -9.62
N PHE A 83 -16.58 3.84 -10.19
CA PHE A 83 -15.41 3.89 -11.04
C PHE A 83 -14.12 3.98 -10.23
N VAL A 84 -13.05 3.36 -10.76
CA VAL A 84 -11.67 3.53 -10.31
C VAL A 84 -10.83 3.88 -11.54
N HIS A 85 -10.03 4.95 -11.45
CA HIS A 85 -9.13 5.35 -12.53
C HIS A 85 -8.17 4.22 -12.90
N GLU A 86 -8.01 3.97 -14.20
CA GLU A 86 -7.17 2.90 -14.74
C GLU A 86 -5.71 3.03 -14.28
N GLU A 87 -5.22 4.25 -14.11
CA GLU A 87 -3.88 4.55 -13.61
C GLU A 87 -3.69 4.08 -12.16
N ILE A 88 -4.70 4.24 -11.30
CA ILE A 88 -4.66 3.77 -9.91
C ILE A 88 -4.73 2.25 -9.88
N GLN A 89 -5.60 1.64 -10.68
CA GLN A 89 -5.72 0.19 -10.77
C GLN A 89 -4.40 -0.44 -11.26
N SER A 90 -3.81 0.11 -12.32
CA SER A 90 -2.54 -0.35 -12.88
C SER A 90 -1.39 -0.17 -11.87
N TRP A 91 -1.35 0.95 -11.16
CA TRP A 91 -0.38 1.18 -10.09
C TRP A 91 -0.51 0.16 -8.97
N LEU A 92 -1.73 -0.13 -8.49
CA LEU A 92 -1.94 -1.14 -7.44
C LEU A 92 -1.43 -2.51 -7.89
N LEU A 93 -1.81 -2.94 -9.11
CA LEU A 93 -1.39 -4.22 -9.66
C LEU A 93 0.13 -4.35 -9.78
N ASP A 94 0.78 -3.34 -10.37
CA ASP A 94 2.22 -3.36 -10.59
C ASP A 94 3.00 -3.26 -9.27
N THR A 95 2.56 -2.38 -8.36
CA THR A 95 3.29 -2.14 -7.12
C THR A 95 3.22 -3.36 -6.21
N TRP A 96 2.04 -3.96 -6.01
CA TRP A 96 1.90 -5.19 -5.22
C TRP A 96 2.63 -6.38 -5.85
N THR A 97 2.61 -6.50 -7.18
CA THR A 97 3.40 -7.53 -7.89
C THR A 97 4.90 -7.32 -7.65
N ALA A 98 5.39 -6.08 -7.78
CA ALA A 98 6.77 -5.75 -7.51
C ALA A 98 7.17 -5.99 -6.05
N THR A 99 6.27 -5.77 -5.08
CA THR A 99 6.51 -6.10 -3.66
C THR A 99 6.67 -7.60 -3.44
N MET A 100 5.71 -8.37 -3.96
CA MET A 100 5.61 -9.82 -3.76
C MET A 100 6.83 -10.57 -4.30
N PHE A 101 7.42 -10.06 -5.38
CA PHE A 101 8.57 -10.64 -6.07
C PHE A 101 9.82 -9.76 -5.99
N SER A 102 9.89 -8.89 -4.99
CA SER A 102 11.05 -8.02 -4.80
C SER A 102 12.29 -8.86 -4.50
N LYS A 103 13.39 -8.61 -5.21
CA LYS A 103 14.68 -9.23 -4.88
C LYS A 103 15.29 -8.74 -3.57
N PHE A 104 14.75 -7.65 -3.02
CA PHE A 104 15.27 -6.97 -1.83
C PHE A 104 14.47 -7.25 -0.57
N LEU A 105 13.26 -7.81 -0.72
CA LEU A 105 12.28 -7.94 0.34
C LEU A 105 11.77 -9.38 0.41
N ASP A 106 11.50 -9.81 1.63
CA ASP A 106 10.72 -10.98 1.93
C ASP A 106 9.55 -10.57 2.81
N ILE A 107 8.42 -11.25 2.66
CA ILE A 107 7.21 -10.95 3.40
C ILE A 107 7.00 -12.10 4.39
N LYS A 108 7.09 -11.77 5.68
CA LYS A 108 6.97 -12.74 6.78
C LYS A 108 6.00 -12.23 7.82
N LEU A 109 5.66 -13.08 8.79
CA LEU A 109 4.92 -12.62 9.96
C LEU A 109 5.81 -11.74 10.84
N ASP A 110 5.26 -10.59 11.22
CA ASP A 110 5.75 -9.83 12.34
C ASP A 110 5.67 -10.70 13.60
N PRO A 111 6.80 -10.95 14.31
CA PRO A 111 6.84 -11.87 15.44
C PRO A 111 6.07 -11.36 16.67
N VAL A 112 5.74 -10.07 16.73
CA VAL A 112 5.04 -9.44 17.85
C VAL A 112 3.55 -9.32 17.55
N LEU A 113 3.22 -8.78 16.38
CA LEU A 113 1.83 -8.47 16.01
C LEU A 113 1.11 -9.63 15.32
N GLY A 114 1.87 -10.54 14.69
CA GLY A 114 1.33 -11.65 13.91
C GLY A 114 0.69 -11.22 12.59
N VAL A 115 1.09 -10.08 12.02
CA VAL A 115 0.61 -9.55 10.72
C VAL A 115 1.72 -9.63 9.67
N PRO A 116 1.41 -9.69 8.36
CA PRO A 116 2.44 -9.64 7.32
C PRO A 116 3.31 -8.38 7.42
N ALA A 117 4.63 -8.52 7.31
CA ALA A 117 5.57 -7.41 7.32
C ALA A 117 6.73 -7.65 6.36
N ALA A 118 7.32 -6.56 5.87
CA ALA A 118 8.46 -6.59 4.98
C ALA A 118 9.78 -6.69 5.77
N PHE A 119 10.61 -7.65 5.37
CA PHE A 119 11.96 -7.86 5.86
C PHE A 119 12.92 -7.79 4.69
N THR A 120 14.16 -7.39 4.93
CA THR A 120 15.17 -7.38 3.88
C THR A 120 15.70 -8.78 3.58
N THR A 121 15.93 -9.10 2.32
CA THR A 121 16.65 -10.32 1.89
C THR A 121 18.14 -10.08 1.68
N THR A 122 18.54 -8.81 1.65
CA THR A 122 19.93 -8.39 1.44
C THR A 122 20.18 -7.07 2.14
N LYS A 123 21.46 -6.71 2.26
CA LYS A 123 21.86 -5.41 2.82
C LYS A 123 21.39 -4.27 1.91
N LEU A 124 20.64 -3.33 2.46
CA LEU A 124 20.20 -2.13 1.74
C LEU A 124 21.12 -0.94 2.04
N PRO A 125 21.73 -0.31 1.02
CA PRO A 125 22.44 0.94 1.17
C PRO A 125 21.51 2.08 1.62
N ASN A 126 22.09 3.08 2.30
CA ASN A 126 21.38 4.32 2.63
C ASN A 126 20.82 4.96 1.34
N LYS A 127 19.57 5.43 1.39
CA LYS A 127 18.84 6.05 0.26
C LYS A 127 18.65 5.18 -0.98
N ALA A 128 18.87 3.87 -0.89
CA ALA A 128 18.59 2.94 -1.97
C ALA A 128 17.12 3.04 -2.41
N LYS A 129 16.86 2.83 -3.70
CA LYS A 129 15.51 2.73 -4.23
C LYS A 129 14.92 1.37 -3.81
N LEU A 130 13.75 1.39 -3.19
CA LEU A 130 12.99 0.19 -2.84
C LEU A 130 11.85 0.05 -3.84
N GLU A 131 12.04 -0.81 -4.83
CA GLU A 131 10.99 -1.12 -5.79
C GLU A 131 9.91 -1.97 -5.10
N GLY A 132 8.65 -1.62 -5.37
CA GLY A 132 7.50 -2.30 -4.77
C GLY A 132 7.19 -1.88 -3.33
N LEU A 133 7.84 -0.86 -2.76
CA LEU A 133 7.42 -0.26 -1.49
C LEU A 133 7.01 1.19 -1.69
N GLU A 134 6.02 1.36 -2.56
CA GLU A 134 5.34 2.63 -2.79
C GLU A 134 4.05 2.66 -1.96
N GLY A 135 3.62 3.88 -1.63
CA GLY A 135 2.28 4.13 -1.10
C GLY A 135 1.56 5.10 -2.03
N LEU A 136 0.24 5.13 -1.95
CA LEU A 136 -0.57 6.17 -2.57
C LEU A 136 -1.33 6.89 -1.48
N SER A 137 -1.21 8.22 -1.46
CA SER A 137 -1.97 9.09 -0.59
C SER A 137 -3.18 9.61 -1.33
N LEU A 138 -4.36 9.39 -0.75
CA LEU A 138 -5.65 9.82 -1.26
C LEU A 138 -6.21 10.89 -0.33
N LYS A 139 -6.39 12.10 -0.84
CA LYS A 139 -6.99 13.20 -0.07
C LYS A 139 -8.49 13.01 0.00
N LEU A 140 -9.02 12.94 1.22
CA LEU A 140 -10.46 12.91 1.47
C LEU A 140 -10.95 14.35 1.73
N PRO A 141 -12.15 14.75 1.27
CA PRO A 141 -12.61 16.13 1.41
C PRO A 141 -12.94 16.54 2.86
N SER A 142 -13.37 15.59 3.70
CA SER A 142 -13.70 15.80 5.12
C SER A 142 -13.50 14.52 5.93
N ASP A 143 -13.49 14.66 7.25
CA ASP A 143 -13.45 13.60 8.25
C ASP A 143 -14.71 12.73 8.26
N ASP A 144 -15.88 13.29 7.92
CA ASP A 144 -17.13 12.53 7.77
C ASP A 144 -16.96 11.27 6.90
N TYR A 145 -16.15 11.35 5.83
CA TYR A 145 -15.88 10.20 4.95
C TYR A 145 -15.05 9.09 5.61
N VAL A 146 -14.24 9.40 6.63
CA VAL A 146 -13.49 8.39 7.40
C VAL A 146 -14.48 7.54 8.18
N ASP A 147 -15.42 8.18 8.87
CA ASP A 147 -16.45 7.53 9.67
C ASP A 147 -17.50 6.82 8.81
N ASP A 148 -18.05 7.51 7.80
CA ASP A 148 -19.09 6.97 6.91
C ASP A 148 -18.64 5.72 6.16
N TYR A 149 -17.35 5.62 5.85
CA TYR A 149 -16.77 4.47 5.16
C TYR A 149 -16.17 3.42 6.11
N GLY A 150 -16.15 3.68 7.42
CA GLY A 150 -15.57 2.77 8.41
C GLY A 150 -14.06 2.56 8.19
N ILE A 151 -13.35 3.63 7.80
CA ILE A 151 -11.91 3.58 7.57
C ILE A 151 -11.20 3.54 8.93
N ASP A 152 -10.26 2.61 9.07
CA ASP A 152 -9.37 2.55 10.22
C ASP A 152 -8.46 3.77 10.24
N TYR A 153 -8.62 4.55 11.31
CA TYR A 153 -7.83 5.73 11.64
C TYR A 153 -6.31 5.49 11.56
N SER A 154 -5.82 4.26 11.76
CA SER A 154 -4.38 3.96 11.61
C SER A 154 -3.84 4.12 10.18
N PHE A 155 -4.72 4.23 9.17
CA PHE A 155 -4.34 4.50 7.78
C PHE A 155 -4.58 5.96 7.36
N ILE A 156 -5.04 6.81 8.29
CA ILE A 156 -5.28 8.23 8.05
C ILE A 156 -4.15 9.07 8.64
N THR A 157 -3.57 9.94 7.82
CA THR A 157 -2.77 11.06 8.30
C THR A 157 -3.64 12.31 8.37
N TRP A 158 -3.66 12.95 9.54
CA TRP A 158 -4.45 14.15 9.81
C TRP A 158 -3.64 15.40 9.48
N GLU A 159 -3.93 16.03 8.35
CA GLU A 159 -3.41 17.35 7.99
C GLU A 159 -4.54 18.39 8.00
N LYS A 160 -4.62 19.29 6.98
CA LYS A 160 -5.78 20.16 6.78
C LYS A 160 -7.03 19.38 6.36
N THR A 161 -6.83 18.25 5.69
CA THR A 161 -7.85 17.28 5.28
C THR A 161 -7.31 15.88 5.55
N PRO A 162 -8.17 14.87 5.82
CA PRO A 162 -7.69 13.52 6.04
C PRO A 162 -7.03 12.95 4.78
N VAL A 163 -5.89 12.29 4.98
CA VAL A 163 -5.14 11.65 3.91
C VAL A 163 -5.10 10.15 4.17
N LEU A 164 -5.83 9.39 3.36
CA LEU A 164 -5.80 7.94 3.38
C LEU A 164 -4.55 7.43 2.68
N SER A 165 -3.79 6.57 3.35
CA SER A 165 -2.60 5.94 2.79
C SER A 165 -2.87 4.47 2.45
N ILE A 166 -2.65 4.10 1.19
CA ILE A 166 -2.84 2.74 0.68
C ILE A 166 -1.56 2.18 0.03
N GLY A 167 -1.53 0.86 -0.22
CA GLY A 167 -0.48 0.19 -0.98
C GLY A 167 0.50 -0.62 -0.14
N PRO A 168 1.54 -1.17 -0.77
CA PRO A 168 2.51 -2.05 -0.12
C PRO A 168 3.26 -1.48 1.09
N PHE A 169 3.31 -0.16 1.26
CA PHE A 169 3.86 0.47 2.46
C PHE A 169 3.22 -0.08 3.76
N ARG A 170 2.00 -0.64 3.69
CA ARG A 170 1.29 -1.30 4.81
C ARG A 170 2.06 -2.49 5.42
N LEU A 171 3.05 -3.01 4.70
CA LEU A 171 3.96 -4.05 5.21
C LEU A 171 5.10 -3.48 6.06
N VAL A 172 5.30 -2.17 6.07
CA VAL A 172 6.31 -1.47 6.88
C VAL A 172 5.69 -1.12 8.22
N ARG A 173 6.39 -1.44 9.33
CA ARG A 173 5.86 -1.23 10.67
C ARG A 173 6.16 0.17 11.18
N ILE A 174 5.23 0.73 11.94
CA ILE A 174 5.46 1.96 12.69
C ILE A 174 6.42 1.65 13.84
N SER A 175 7.38 2.54 14.09
CA SER A 175 8.26 2.46 15.25
C SER A 175 8.67 3.84 15.73
N CYS A 176 9.20 3.93 16.95
CA CYS A 176 9.89 5.12 17.43
C CYS A 176 11.09 5.47 16.53
N ASN A 177 11.50 6.75 16.56
CA ASN A 177 12.56 7.29 15.71
C ASN A 177 13.85 6.47 15.75
N SER A 178 14.32 6.08 16.95
CA SER A 178 15.58 5.35 17.16
C SER A 178 15.58 3.94 16.56
N SER A 179 14.40 3.35 16.35
CA SER A 179 14.23 2.00 15.80
C SER A 179 13.84 2.00 14.32
N SER A 180 13.54 3.17 13.75
CA SER A 180 13.21 3.30 12.34
C SER A 180 14.46 3.09 11.46
N ASN A 181 14.24 2.51 10.29
CA ASN A 181 15.30 2.28 9.32
C ASN A 181 14.91 2.72 7.90
N ILE A 182 13.64 3.05 7.70
CA ILE A 182 13.06 3.62 6.51
C ILE A 182 12.53 5.03 6.82
N ASN A 183 12.65 5.93 5.84
CA ASN A 183 12.10 7.28 5.84
C ASN A 183 11.12 7.46 4.68
N TRP A 184 10.12 8.31 4.91
CA TRP A 184 9.26 8.86 3.87
C TRP A 184 10.04 9.76 2.92
N ALA A 185 9.78 9.62 1.63
CA ALA A 185 10.24 10.55 0.62
C ALA A 185 9.10 10.81 -0.38
N THR A 186 8.85 12.07 -0.69
CA THR A 186 7.94 12.43 -1.78
C THR A 186 8.48 11.88 -3.09
N ALA A 187 7.62 11.18 -3.86
CA ALA A 187 7.99 10.73 -5.18
C ALA A 187 8.29 11.95 -6.08
N ARG A 188 9.47 11.97 -6.70
CA ARG A 188 9.84 13.00 -7.68
C ARG A 188 9.73 12.42 -9.08
N ALA A 189 9.68 13.28 -10.10
CA ALA A 189 9.77 12.84 -11.49
C ALA A 189 10.95 11.85 -11.65
N GLY A 190 10.66 10.62 -12.10
CA GLY A 190 11.64 9.53 -12.24
C GLY A 190 11.78 8.56 -11.06
N SER A 191 11.06 8.74 -9.93
CA SER A 191 11.07 7.75 -8.84
C SER A 191 10.04 6.63 -9.00
N SER A 192 8.94 6.91 -9.69
CA SER A 192 7.91 5.95 -10.12
C SER A 192 7.31 6.44 -11.44
N TYR A 193 6.96 5.52 -12.34
CA TYR A 193 6.31 5.82 -13.62
C TYR A 193 4.98 6.56 -13.42
N TYR A 194 4.28 6.23 -12.34
CA TYR A 194 2.92 6.66 -12.07
C TYR A 194 2.78 8.09 -11.53
N VAL A 195 3.87 8.72 -11.08
CA VAL A 195 3.86 10.08 -10.47
C VAL A 195 3.18 11.13 -11.37
N HIS A 196 3.28 10.98 -12.69
CA HIS A 196 2.72 11.93 -13.64
C HIS A 196 1.34 11.54 -14.21
N LEU A 197 0.84 10.37 -13.83
CA LEU A 197 -0.38 9.79 -14.36
C LEU A 197 -1.55 9.87 -13.36
N MET A 198 -1.24 9.98 -12.06
CA MET A 198 -2.26 10.02 -11.02
C MET A 198 -3.27 11.17 -11.17
N PRO A 199 -4.57 10.91 -10.89
CA PRO A 199 -5.61 11.92 -10.85
C PRO A 199 -5.34 12.95 -9.74
N ASP A 200 -6.01 14.11 -9.82
CA ASP A 200 -5.86 15.13 -8.79
C ASP A 200 -6.45 14.62 -7.46
N GLY A 201 -5.69 14.75 -6.37
CA GLY A 201 -6.05 14.17 -5.07
C GLY A 201 -5.37 12.84 -4.76
N ALA A 202 -4.63 12.25 -5.72
CA ALA A 202 -3.82 11.05 -5.53
C ALA A 202 -2.32 11.36 -5.70
N ASP A 203 -1.52 11.09 -4.65
CA ASP A 203 -0.09 11.39 -4.61
C ASP A 203 0.73 10.13 -4.29
N VAL A 204 1.65 9.75 -5.19
CA VAL A 204 2.54 8.59 -4.94
C VAL A 204 3.61 8.97 -3.91
N GLN A 205 3.77 8.11 -2.91
CA GLN A 205 4.80 8.19 -1.89
C GLN A 205 5.82 7.05 -2.08
N VAL A 206 7.09 7.33 -1.80
CA VAL A 206 8.14 6.32 -1.85
C VAL A 206 8.87 6.23 -0.52
N LEU A 207 9.28 5.01 -0.18
CA LEU A 207 10.07 4.73 1.01
C LEU A 207 11.54 4.55 0.65
N ARG A 208 12.44 5.06 1.50
CA ARG A 208 13.88 4.92 1.33
C ARG A 208 14.58 4.57 2.65
N PRO A 209 15.64 3.75 2.63
CA PRO A 209 16.46 3.54 3.81
C PRO A 209 17.02 4.87 4.33
N GLY A 210 16.81 5.17 5.60
CA GLY A 210 17.42 6.32 6.28
C GLY A 210 18.86 6.04 6.74
N ARG A 211 19.22 4.75 6.79
CA ARG A 211 20.53 4.23 7.12
C ARG A 211 20.80 2.96 6.31
N ILE A 212 21.96 2.35 6.54
CA ILE A 212 22.19 0.98 6.08
C ILE A 212 21.25 0.04 6.85
N VAL A 213 20.52 -0.80 6.13
CA VAL A 213 19.63 -1.84 6.68
C VAL A 213 20.30 -3.18 6.47
N LYS A 214 20.42 -3.98 7.54
CA LYS A 214 21.05 -5.31 7.46
C LYS A 214 20.11 -6.27 6.75
N GLU A 215 20.66 -7.37 6.26
CA GLU A 215 19.86 -8.51 5.78
C GLU A 215 19.05 -9.12 6.93
N GLY A 216 17.82 -9.55 6.64
CA GLY A 216 16.88 -10.11 7.60
C GLY A 216 16.23 -9.07 8.54
N GLU A 217 16.56 -7.80 8.39
CA GLU A 217 16.02 -6.73 9.23
C GLU A 217 14.62 -6.36 8.78
N GLN A 218 13.70 -6.19 9.73
CA GLN A 218 12.34 -5.72 9.44
C GLN A 218 12.35 -4.25 9.03
N LEU A 219 11.56 -3.89 8.02
CA LEU A 219 11.39 -2.49 7.64
C LEU A 219 10.46 -1.78 8.61
N ARG A 220 10.94 -0.66 9.14
CA ARG A 220 10.25 0.17 10.12
C ARG A 220 10.38 1.64 9.79
N VAL A 221 9.30 2.38 9.92
CA VAL A 221 9.22 3.81 9.61
C VAL A 221 8.71 4.57 10.82
N TRP A 222 9.24 5.77 11.02
CA TRP A 222 8.76 6.71 12.02
C TRP A 222 7.81 7.72 11.36
N PHE A 223 6.61 7.86 11.91
CA PHE A 223 5.58 8.79 11.41
C PHE A 223 5.60 10.16 12.10
N GLY A 224 6.51 10.37 13.05
CA GLY A 224 6.70 11.63 13.75
C GLY A 224 6.33 11.57 15.23
N PRO A 225 6.51 12.70 15.96
CA PRO A 225 6.42 12.74 17.41
C PRO A 225 5.04 12.40 17.97
N SER A 226 3.97 12.66 17.20
CA SER A 226 2.59 12.34 17.60
C SER A 226 2.34 10.83 17.76
N TYR A 227 3.21 9.99 17.20
CA TYR A 227 3.14 8.53 17.32
C TYR A 227 4.12 7.96 18.36
N ASP A 228 4.93 8.80 19.01
CA ASP A 228 5.88 8.33 20.05
C ASP A 228 5.16 8.05 21.39
N ASP A 229 3.96 8.59 21.60
CA ASP A 229 3.16 8.38 22.83
C ASP A 229 2.36 7.05 22.82
N GLU A 230 2.33 6.33 21.70
CA GLU A 230 1.56 5.09 21.52
C GLU A 230 2.40 3.80 21.68
N TRP A 231 3.70 3.89 22.00
CA TRP A 231 4.63 2.74 22.05
C TRP A 231 5.51 2.67 23.30
#